data_AF-A0A4Q3WFZ2-F1
#
_entry.id   AF-A0A4Q3WFZ2-F1
#
_cell.length_a   1.000
_cell.length_b   1.000
_cell.length_c   1.000
_cell.angle_alpha   90.00
_cell.angle_beta   90.00
_cell.angle_gamma   90.00
#
_symmetry.space_group_name_H-M   'P 1'
#
loop_
_entity.id
_entity.type
_entity.pdbx_description
1 polymer ?
#
loop_
_entity_poly.entity_id
_entity_poly.type
_entity_poly.pdbx_seq_one_letter_code
_entity_poly.pdbx_strand_id
1 'polypeptide(L)'
;MKRFACLTFAMMLPMAAWSAGKDTQEPAAPRVISGYVASVYDGDTLQLADGTKVRLLDINTPELDHKGGKSEPYAREAAEKLRQLVDEK
;
A
#
# COMPACT_ATOMS: atom_id res chain seq x y z
N MET A 1 79.59 -13.77 17.23
CA MET A 1 79.20 -12.38 16.86
C MET A 1 77.74 -12.40 16.43
N LYS A 2 76.92 -11.62 17.15
CA LYS A 2 75.56 -11.11 16.82
C LYS A 2 74.45 -12.13 16.45
N ARG A 3 73.50 -12.22 17.40
CA ARG A 3 72.21 -12.92 17.42
C ARG A 3 71.23 -12.33 16.39
N PHE A 4 70.40 -13.16 15.78
CA PHE A 4 69.08 -12.75 15.29
C PHE A 4 68.05 -13.86 15.57
N ALA A 5 67.28 -13.63 16.62
CA ALA A 5 65.97 -14.22 16.83
C ALA A 5 64.94 -13.15 16.45
N CYS A 6 63.96 -13.51 15.61
CA CYS A 6 62.74 -12.74 15.29
C CYS A 6 62.03 -13.55 14.20
N LEU A 7 60.73 -13.79 14.18
CA LEU A 7 59.63 -13.44 15.06
C LEU A 7 58.49 -14.35 14.57
N THR A 8 57.72 -14.89 15.50
CA THR A 8 56.53 -15.71 15.26
C THR A 8 55.55 -15.06 14.28
N PHE A 9 55.13 -15.81 13.26
CA PHE A 9 54.07 -15.42 12.31
C PHE A 9 52.72 -15.42 13.03
N ALA A 10 52.33 -14.26 13.56
CA ALA A 10 51.04 -14.06 14.21
C ALA A 10 49.98 -13.67 13.16
N MET A 11 49.09 -14.62 12.92
CA MET A 11 47.67 -14.51 12.60
C MET A 11 47.05 -13.10 12.79
N MET A 12 46.53 -12.52 11.71
CA MET A 12 45.27 -11.74 11.73
C MET A 12 44.82 -11.44 10.28
N LEU A 13 43.85 -12.21 9.79
CA LEU A 13 43.05 -11.86 8.62
C LEU A 13 42.21 -10.62 8.99
N PRO A 14 42.19 -9.53 8.21
CA PRO A 14 41.16 -8.53 8.39
C PRO A 14 39.85 -9.17 7.92
N MET A 15 39.00 -9.54 8.87
CA MET A 15 37.56 -9.66 8.61
C MET A 15 37.10 -8.28 8.15
N ALA A 16 37.13 -8.04 6.84
CA ALA A 16 36.38 -6.95 6.25
C ALA A 16 34.92 -7.26 6.59
N ALA A 17 34.41 -6.52 7.58
CA ALA A 17 33.07 -6.61 8.05
C ALA A 17 32.15 -6.54 6.84
N TRP A 18 31.46 -7.65 6.55
CA TRP A 18 30.22 -7.61 5.81
C TRP A 18 29.29 -6.78 6.69
N SER A 19 29.32 -5.45 6.53
CA SER A 19 28.22 -4.63 6.98
C SER A 19 27.09 -4.98 6.04
N ALA A 20 26.33 -6.02 6.41
CA ALA A 20 25.00 -6.26 5.94
C ALA A 20 24.16 -5.05 6.39
N GLY A 21 24.30 -3.94 5.65
CA GLY A 21 23.31 -2.90 5.62
C GLY A 21 22.05 -3.55 5.08
N LYS A 22 21.21 -4.03 5.99
CA LYS A 22 19.85 -4.41 5.68
C LYS A 22 19.17 -3.12 5.21
N ASP A 23 19.12 -2.91 3.90
CA ASP A 23 18.14 -2.01 3.27
C ASP A 23 16.74 -2.63 3.41
N THR A 24 16.35 -2.96 4.63
CA THR A 24 14.95 -3.19 4.98
C THR A 24 14.41 -1.79 5.26
N GLN A 25 14.16 -1.04 4.20
CA GLN A 25 13.35 0.16 4.31
C GLN A 25 11.99 -0.31 4.79
N GLU A 26 11.69 -0.06 6.08
CA GLU A 26 10.35 -0.29 6.62
C GLU A 26 9.35 0.40 5.68
N PRO A 27 8.23 -0.28 5.32
CA PRO A 27 7.23 0.36 4.51
C PRO A 27 6.78 1.62 5.25
N ALA A 28 6.85 2.76 4.57
CA ALA A 28 6.35 4.01 5.11
C ALA A 28 4.92 3.79 5.62
N ALA A 29 4.60 4.36 6.78
CA ALA A 29 3.26 4.25 7.36
C ALA A 29 2.19 4.57 6.30
N PRO A 30 1.08 3.81 6.25
CA PRO A 30 0.05 4.02 5.24
C PRO A 30 -0.42 5.48 5.30
N ARG A 31 -0.38 6.16 4.16
CA ARG A 31 -0.90 7.52 4.07
C ARG A 31 -2.40 7.46 4.24
N VAL A 32 -2.89 8.11 5.30
CA VAL A 32 -4.32 8.36 5.46
C VAL A 32 -4.65 9.63 4.68
N ILE A 33 -5.54 9.50 3.70
CA ILE A 33 -6.13 10.63 2.99
C ILE A 33 -7.53 10.89 3.55
N SER A 34 -7.94 12.15 3.61
CA SER A 34 -9.28 12.56 4.03
C SER A 34 -9.86 13.48 2.98
N GLY A 35 -11.16 13.35 2.71
CA GLY A 35 -11.84 14.14 1.71
C GLY A 35 -13.35 13.95 1.78
N TYR A 36 -14.07 14.82 1.09
CA TYR A 36 -15.52 14.76 0.95
C TYR A 36 -15.87 13.86 -0.24
N VAL A 37 -16.88 13.01 -0.09
CA VAL A 37 -17.40 12.21 -1.20
C VAL A 37 -18.17 13.13 -2.16
N ALA A 38 -17.86 13.03 -3.44
CA ALA A 38 -18.56 13.76 -4.50
C ALA A 38 -19.54 12.89 -5.26
N SER A 39 -19.19 11.62 -5.51
CA SER A 39 -20.10 10.68 -6.17
C SER A 39 -19.76 9.23 -5.84
N VAL A 40 -20.76 8.36 -5.94
CA VAL A 40 -20.62 6.89 -5.80
C VAL A 40 -20.91 6.27 -7.17
N TYR A 41 -19.92 5.53 -7.69
CA TYR A 41 -20.00 4.82 -8.96
C TYR A 41 -20.70 3.49 -8.76
N ASP A 42 -20.13 2.62 -7.93
CA ASP A 42 -20.59 1.25 -7.65
C ASP A 42 -20.60 0.99 -6.14
N GLY A 43 -20.91 -0.24 -5.71
CA GLY A 43 -20.91 -0.61 -4.29
C GLY A 43 -19.53 -0.66 -3.64
N ASP A 44 -18.44 -0.53 -4.40
CA ASP A 44 -17.06 -0.53 -3.92
C ASP A 44 -16.21 0.64 -4.46
N THR A 45 -16.79 1.54 -5.27
CA THR A 45 -16.04 2.56 -6.00
C THR A 45 -16.72 3.93 -5.86
N LEU A 46 -15.96 4.93 -5.40
CA LEU A 46 -16.43 6.31 -5.22
C LEU A 46 -15.40 7.32 -5.72
N GLN A 47 -15.82 8.58 -5.84
CA GLN A 47 -14.93 9.70 -6.12
C GLN A 47 -15.05 10.76 -5.02
N LEU A 48 -13.91 11.30 -4.62
CA LEU A 48 -13.79 12.43 -3.72
C LEU A 48 -13.92 13.76 -4.47
N ALA A 49 -14.21 14.84 -3.75
CA ALA A 49 -14.42 16.18 -4.29
C ALA A 49 -13.20 16.78 -5.01
N ASP A 50 -12.00 16.29 -4.73
CA ASP A 50 -10.76 16.66 -5.43
C ASP A 50 -10.59 15.90 -6.77
N GLY A 51 -11.52 15.01 -7.11
CA GLY A 51 -11.50 14.17 -8.30
C GLY A 51 -10.85 12.80 -8.09
N THR A 52 -10.25 12.54 -6.92
CA THR A 52 -9.61 11.27 -6.59
C THR A 52 -10.64 10.14 -6.61
N LYS A 53 -10.38 9.11 -7.42
CA LYS A 53 -11.18 7.87 -7.41
C LYS A 53 -10.64 6.92 -6.34
N VAL A 54 -11.53 6.39 -5.53
CA VAL A 54 -11.22 5.46 -4.44
C VAL A 54 -11.97 4.16 -4.73
N ARG A 55 -11.23 3.04 -4.71
CA ARG A 55 -11.78 1.69 -4.74
C ARG A 55 -11.53 1.01 -3.39
N LEU A 56 -12.57 0.42 -2.83
CA LEU A 56 -12.49 -0.39 -1.63
C LEU A 56 -11.81 -1.71 -2.00
N LEU A 57 -10.65 -1.97 -1.41
CA LEU A 57 -9.91 -3.21 -1.64
C LEU A 57 -10.63 -4.39 -0.96
N ASP A 58 -10.46 -5.57 -1.55
CA ASP A 58 -11.05 -6.84 -1.08
C ASP A 58 -12.58 -6.89 -1.06
N ILE A 59 -13.24 -5.89 -1.66
CA ILE A 59 -14.69 -5.86 -1.90
C ILE A 59 -14.88 -5.76 -3.42
N ASN A 60 -15.65 -6.69 -3.98
CA ASN A 60 -16.03 -6.67 -5.40
C ASN A 60 -17.55 -6.70 -5.51
N THR A 61 -18.15 -5.57 -5.86
CA THR A 61 -19.61 -5.44 -5.99
C THR A 61 -20.07 -5.55 -7.44
N PRO A 62 -21.35 -5.91 -7.70
CA PRO A 62 -21.90 -5.85 -9.04
C PRO A 62 -21.82 -4.42 -9.62
N GLU A 63 -21.55 -4.33 -10.91
CA GLU A 63 -21.21 -3.08 -11.61
C GLU A 63 -22.46 -2.38 -12.19
N LEU A 64 -22.54 -1.06 -12.03
CA LEU A 64 -23.58 -0.20 -12.58
C LEU A 64 -23.25 0.20 -14.02
N ASP A 65 -24.16 -0.13 -14.95
CA ASP A 65 -24.12 0.46 -16.27
C ASP A 65 -24.55 1.95 -16.23
N HIS A 66 -23.56 2.84 -16.28
CA HIS A 66 -23.75 4.29 -16.32
C HIS A 66 -24.18 4.85 -17.69
N LYS A 67 -24.28 4.01 -18.75
CA LYS A 67 -24.52 4.47 -20.13
C LYS A 67 -25.75 3.89 -20.82
N GLY A 68 -26.35 2.80 -20.34
CA GLY A 68 -27.35 2.09 -21.15
C GLY A 68 -28.38 1.22 -20.44
N GLY A 69 -28.36 1.15 -19.10
CA GLY A 69 -29.46 0.56 -18.33
C GLY A 69 -29.43 -0.96 -18.13
N LYS A 70 -28.33 -1.65 -18.43
CA LYS A 70 -28.14 -3.07 -18.05
C LYS A 70 -27.12 -3.21 -16.93
N SER A 71 -27.45 -2.65 -15.78
CA SER A 71 -26.68 -2.90 -14.56
C SER A 71 -26.71 -4.38 -14.19
N GLU A 72 -25.65 -4.86 -13.57
CA GLU A 72 -25.64 -6.21 -13.02
C GLU A 72 -26.70 -6.36 -11.91
N PRO A 73 -27.21 -7.57 -11.65
CA PRO A 73 -28.12 -7.80 -10.53
C PRO A 73 -27.53 -7.29 -9.22
N TYR A 74 -28.32 -6.54 -8.46
CA TYR A 74 -27.93 -5.91 -7.18
C TYR A 74 -26.93 -4.73 -7.25
N ALA A 75 -26.52 -4.28 -8.43
CA ALA A 75 -25.56 -3.17 -8.55
C ALA A 75 -26.11 -1.84 -8.00
N ARG A 76 -27.42 -1.58 -8.19
CA ARG A 76 -28.07 -0.36 -7.67
C ARG A 76 -28.12 -0.37 -6.15
N GLU A 77 -28.54 -1.49 -5.58
CA GLU A 77 -28.66 -1.73 -4.16
C GLU A 77 -27.30 -1.63 -3.47
N ALA A 78 -26.24 -2.19 -4.08
CA ALA A 78 -24.89 -2.07 -3.56
C ALA A 78 -24.39 -0.62 -3.54
N ALA A 79 -24.60 0.12 -4.63
CA ALA A 79 -24.21 1.53 -4.70
C ALA A 79 -25.04 2.41 -3.74
N GLU A 80 -26.34 2.16 -3.60
CA GLU A 80 -27.19 2.83 -2.62
C GLU A 80 -26.75 2.55 -1.18
N LYS A 81 -26.36 1.31 -0.88
CA LYS A 81 -25.84 0.99 0.45
C LYS A 81 -24.54 1.73 0.74
N LEU A 82 -23.63 1.84 -0.23
CA LEU A 82 -22.42 2.63 -0.05
C LEU A 82 -22.73 4.12 0.17
N ARG A 83 -23.68 4.70 -0.58
CA ARG A 83 -24.14 6.09 -0.38
C ARG A 83 -24.61 6.33 1.06
N GLN A 84 -25.48 5.46 1.59
CA GLN A 84 -25.96 5.57 2.98
C GLN A 84 -24.80 5.57 3.98
N LEU A 85 -23.86 4.63 3.85
CA LEU A 85 -22.74 4.50 4.78
C LEU A 85 -21.79 5.70 4.80
N VAL A 86 -21.64 6.40 3.66
CA VAL A 86 -20.78 7.58 3.57
C VAL A 86 -21.51 8.88 3.93
N ASP A 87 -22.83 8.91 3.79
CA ASP A 87 -23.68 10.05 4.18
C ASP A 87 -24.03 10.06 5.68
N GLU A 88 -23.97 8.92 6.36
CA GLU A 88 -24.24 8.77 7.80
C GLU A 88 -23.16 9.41 8.72
N LYS A 89 -22.19 10.14 8.17
CA LYS A 89 -21.03 10.70 8.89
C LYS A 89 -21.09 12.20 9.15
#